data_AF-A0A3D4CWI1-F1
#
_entry.id   AF-A0A3D4CWI1-F1
#
_cell.length_a   1.000
_cell.length_b   1.000
_cell.length_c   1.000
_cell.angle_alpha   90.00
_cell.angle_beta   90.00
_cell.angle_gamma   90.00
#
_symmetry.space_group_name_H-M   'P 1'
#
loop_
_entity.id
_entity.type
_entity.pdbx_description
1 polymer ?
#
loop_
_entity_poly.entity_id
_entity_poly.type
_entity_poly.pdbx_seq_one_letter_code
_entity_poly.pdbx_strand_id
1 'polypeptide(L)'
;PTNPKLEEFSDLLDKSGGIMVARNDFDRLLREQNFREIFKRQYEFAPAVKGNATNEDALRTVVTNILKIDTAISVARQAATRGNSYAAWEALAELRSQQEFSEDPKLGQEIETLTPKISTFVDALQRARDFEDSRRDQTGSAMAWYLKALKIYPDSDMAEEGFQRLLDKVLPDNDLLSPSAQSEAVN
;
A
#
# COMPACT_ATOMS: atom_id res chain seq x y z
N PRO A 1 8.21 21.93 -21.51
CA PRO A 1 8.05 22.07 -22.97
C PRO A 1 7.10 20.98 -23.52
N THR A 2 5.94 21.39 -24.03
CA THR A 2 4.90 20.50 -24.59
C THR A 2 5.41 19.85 -25.87
N ASN A 3 5.23 18.53 -26.01
CA ASN A 3 5.66 17.78 -27.19
C ASN A 3 4.76 18.15 -28.39
N PRO A 4 5.29 18.68 -29.52
CA PRO A 4 4.49 19.14 -30.67
C PRO A 4 3.56 18.07 -31.25
N LYS A 5 3.95 16.80 -31.18
CA LYS A 5 3.13 15.67 -31.67
C LYS A 5 1.87 15.44 -30.84
N LEU A 6 1.87 15.84 -29.56
CA LEU A 6 0.69 15.77 -28.71
C LEU A 6 -0.31 16.86 -29.05
N GLU A 7 0.16 18.04 -29.46
CA GLU A 7 -0.70 19.14 -29.91
C GLU A 7 -1.40 18.80 -31.22
N GLU A 8 -0.67 18.27 -32.22
CA GLU A 8 -1.26 17.81 -33.49
C GLU A 8 -2.32 16.71 -33.30
N PHE A 9 -2.06 15.77 -32.39
CA PHE A 9 -3.03 14.70 -32.07
C PHE A 9 -4.28 15.24 -31.37
N SER A 10 -4.11 16.18 -30.43
CA SER A 10 -5.21 16.86 -29.75
C SER A 10 -6.11 17.60 -30.75
N ASP A 11 -5.52 18.35 -31.67
CA ASP A 11 -6.24 19.14 -32.68
C ASP A 11 -7.06 18.25 -33.65
N LEU A 12 -6.56 17.05 -33.97
CA LEU A 12 -7.27 16.06 -34.77
C LEU A 12 -8.45 15.42 -34.01
N LEU A 13 -8.26 15.13 -32.72
CA LEU A 13 -9.30 14.60 -31.84
C LEU A 13 -10.43 15.60 -31.61
N ASP A 14 -10.10 16.88 -31.43
CA ASP A 14 -11.09 17.95 -31.24
C ASP A 14 -11.98 18.12 -32.46
N LYS A 15 -11.40 18.13 -33.66
CA LYS A 15 -12.15 18.28 -34.92
C LYS A 15 -13.11 17.14 -35.21
N SER A 16 -12.96 15.98 -34.55
CA SER A 16 -13.83 14.80 -34.73
C SER A 16 -14.88 14.63 -33.63
N GLY A 17 -14.94 15.53 -32.64
CA GLY A 17 -15.79 15.38 -31.45
C GLY A 17 -15.29 14.33 -30.45
N GLY A 18 -14.12 13.73 -30.68
CA GLY A 18 -13.55 12.69 -29.83
C GLY A 18 -13.15 13.18 -28.44
N ILE A 19 -12.84 14.47 -28.27
CA ILE A 19 -12.55 15.07 -26.97
C ILE A 19 -13.74 15.00 -26.00
N MET A 20 -14.96 15.25 -26.48
CA MET A 20 -16.16 15.18 -25.64
C MET A 20 -16.44 13.73 -25.19
N VAL A 21 -16.23 12.77 -26.09
CA VAL A 21 -16.34 11.34 -25.79
C VAL A 21 -15.30 10.92 -24.75
N ALA A 22 -14.03 11.29 -24.96
CA ALA A 22 -12.94 10.99 -24.03
C ALA A 22 -13.18 11.61 -22.64
N ARG A 23 -13.73 12.83 -22.57
CA ARG A 23 -14.08 13.47 -21.30
C ARG A 23 -15.19 12.71 -20.56
N ASN A 24 -16.26 12.34 -21.26
CA ASN A 24 -17.36 11.57 -20.67
C ASN A 24 -16.89 10.19 -20.18
N ASP A 25 -16.01 9.55 -20.96
CA ASP A 25 -15.38 8.28 -20.58
C ASP A 25 -14.49 8.42 -19.36
N PHE A 26 -13.67 9.46 -19.29
CA PHE A 26 -12.85 9.76 -18.13
C PHE A 26 -13.71 9.91 -16.87
N ASP A 27 -14.76 10.73 -16.94
CA ASP A 27 -15.65 10.96 -15.80
C ASP A 27 -16.37 9.67 -15.37
N ARG A 28 -16.74 8.82 -16.33
CA ARG A 28 -17.33 7.50 -16.05
C ARG A 28 -16.33 6.58 -15.37
N LEU A 29 -15.13 6.41 -15.93
CA LEU A 29 -14.08 5.55 -15.37
C LEU A 29 -13.64 6.02 -13.98
N LEU A 30 -13.63 7.34 -13.75
CA LEU A 30 -13.28 7.91 -12.44
C LEU A 30 -14.32 7.55 -11.39
N ARG A 31 -15.62 7.61 -11.73
CA ARG A 31 -16.72 7.16 -10.84
C ARG A 31 -16.69 5.65 -10.60
N GLU A 32 -16.36 4.88 -11.62
CA GLU A 32 -16.18 3.42 -11.54
C GLU A 32 -14.87 3.01 -10.84
N GLN A 33 -14.01 3.99 -10.48
CA GLN A 33 -12.68 3.76 -9.90
C GLN A 33 -11.78 2.87 -10.78
N ASN A 34 -11.99 2.89 -12.10
CA ASN A 34 -11.19 2.13 -13.05
C ASN A 34 -9.90 2.88 -13.41
N PHE A 35 -9.05 3.07 -12.41
CA PHE A 35 -7.81 3.85 -12.50
C PHE A 35 -6.80 3.24 -13.48
N ARG A 36 -6.81 1.91 -13.65
CA ARG A 36 -5.94 1.21 -14.59
C ARG A 36 -6.28 1.55 -16.05
N GLU A 37 -7.57 1.60 -16.40
CA GLU A 37 -7.98 2.02 -17.74
C GLU A 37 -7.72 3.52 -17.97
N ILE A 38 -7.91 4.36 -16.94
CA ILE A 38 -7.52 5.77 -16.98
C ILE A 38 -6.04 5.93 -17.30
N PHE A 39 -5.17 5.22 -16.59
CA PHE A 39 -3.72 5.26 -16.83
C PHE A 39 -3.35 4.79 -18.24
N LYS A 40 -3.96 3.69 -18.72
CA LYS A 40 -3.72 3.16 -20.06
C LYS A 40 -4.06 4.17 -21.16
N ARG A 41 -5.15 4.91 -20.98
CA ARG A 41 -5.65 5.95 -21.92
C ARG A 41 -5.20 7.37 -21.52
N GLN A 42 -4.20 7.53 -20.67
CA GLN A 42 -3.80 8.84 -20.12
C GLN A 42 -3.50 9.91 -21.18
N TYR A 43 -2.92 9.53 -22.33
CA TYR A 43 -2.61 10.45 -23.42
C TYR A 43 -3.86 10.89 -24.22
N GLU A 44 -4.90 10.07 -24.21
CA GLU A 44 -6.22 10.41 -24.76
C GLU A 44 -6.97 11.34 -23.80
N PHE A 45 -6.89 11.08 -22.50
CA PHE A 45 -7.58 11.88 -21.48
C PHE A 45 -6.90 13.22 -21.20
N ALA A 46 -5.58 13.34 -21.34
CA ALA A 46 -4.84 14.58 -21.09
C ALA A 46 -5.43 15.82 -21.80
N PRO A 47 -5.69 15.80 -23.12
CA PRO A 47 -6.35 16.93 -23.78
C PRO A 47 -7.83 17.04 -23.39
N ALA A 48 -8.51 15.93 -23.08
CA ALA A 48 -9.93 15.92 -22.76
C ALA A 48 -10.31 16.53 -21.41
N VAL A 49 -9.38 16.49 -20.44
CA VAL A 49 -9.56 17.10 -19.12
C VAL A 49 -9.10 18.56 -19.07
N LYS A 50 -8.42 19.05 -20.13
CA LYS A 50 -7.82 20.38 -20.18
C LYS A 50 -8.86 21.47 -19.91
N GLY A 51 -8.53 22.39 -19.00
CA GLY A 51 -9.41 23.48 -18.58
C GLY A 51 -10.40 23.09 -17.48
N ASN A 52 -10.40 21.84 -17.00
CA ASN A 52 -11.09 21.43 -15.78
C ASN A 52 -10.06 21.02 -14.72
N ALA A 53 -9.73 21.94 -13.80
CA ALA A 53 -8.70 21.74 -12.79
C ALA A 53 -8.90 20.46 -11.96
N THR A 54 -10.14 20.15 -11.56
CA THR A 54 -10.46 18.93 -10.80
C THR A 54 -10.13 17.66 -11.59
N ASN A 55 -10.47 17.62 -12.87
CA ASN A 55 -10.20 16.45 -13.70
C ASN A 55 -8.71 16.34 -14.06
N GLU A 56 -8.01 17.47 -14.25
CA GLU A 56 -6.56 17.50 -14.44
C GLU A 56 -5.82 16.95 -13.21
N ASP A 57 -6.23 17.36 -12.01
CA ASP A 57 -5.68 16.85 -10.75
C ASP A 57 -5.99 15.36 -10.56
N ALA A 58 -7.20 14.93 -10.87
CA ALA A 58 -7.58 13.52 -10.81
C ALA A 58 -6.74 12.66 -11.77
N LEU A 59 -6.58 13.08 -13.02
CA LEU A 59 -5.75 12.36 -13.99
C LEU A 59 -4.30 12.26 -13.53
N ARG A 60 -3.72 13.37 -13.06
CA ARG A 60 -2.35 13.40 -12.51
C ARG A 60 -2.20 12.43 -11.34
N THR A 61 -3.14 12.47 -10.40
CA THR A 61 -3.14 11.58 -9.22
C THR A 61 -3.19 10.12 -9.63
N VAL A 62 -4.09 9.75 -10.55
CA VAL A 62 -4.18 8.38 -11.08
C VAL A 62 -2.87 7.95 -11.72
N VAL A 63 -2.27 8.80 -12.56
CA VAL A 63 -1.00 8.49 -13.23
C VAL A 63 0.13 8.27 -12.23
N THR A 64 0.28 9.17 -11.26
CA THR A 64 1.29 9.05 -10.21
C THR A 64 1.10 7.77 -9.38
N ASN A 65 -0.13 7.47 -8.98
CA ASN A 65 -0.46 6.31 -8.16
C ASN A 65 -0.16 4.99 -8.90
N ILE A 66 -0.59 4.87 -10.16
CA ILE A 66 -0.33 3.66 -10.94
C ILE A 66 1.16 3.47 -11.21
N LEU A 67 1.92 4.55 -11.47
CA LEU A 67 3.38 4.46 -11.63
C LEU A 67 4.08 4.02 -10.34
N LYS A 68 3.63 4.51 -9.17
CA LYS A 68 4.15 4.07 -7.86
C LYS A 68 3.93 2.57 -7.67
N ILE A 69 2.72 2.09 -7.95
CA ILE A 69 2.39 0.65 -7.85
C ILE A 69 3.25 -0.19 -8.82
N ASP A 70 3.30 0.19 -10.11
CA ASP A 70 4.03 -0.59 -11.11
C ASP A 70 5.55 -0.62 -10.82
N THR A 71 6.11 0.46 -10.28
CA THR A 71 7.49 0.50 -9.82
C THR A 71 7.71 -0.43 -8.64
N ALA A 72 6.85 -0.38 -7.62
CA ALA A 72 6.93 -1.26 -6.46
C ALA A 72 6.85 -2.74 -6.86
N ILE A 73 5.92 -3.10 -7.77
CA ILE A 73 5.79 -4.45 -8.33
C ILE A 73 7.08 -4.87 -9.04
N SER A 74 7.65 -4.00 -9.87
CA SER A 74 8.90 -4.28 -10.58
C SER A 74 10.06 -4.56 -9.62
N VAL A 75 10.20 -3.74 -8.57
CA VAL A 75 11.23 -3.91 -7.54
C VAL A 75 11.01 -5.21 -6.75
N ALA A 76 9.77 -5.47 -6.32
CA ALA A 76 9.41 -6.67 -5.56
C ALA A 76 9.66 -7.96 -6.38
N ARG A 77 9.31 -7.98 -7.67
CA ARG A 77 9.59 -9.12 -8.55
C ARG A 77 11.09 -9.40 -8.66
N GLN A 78 11.90 -8.36 -8.84
CA GLN A 78 13.35 -8.51 -8.90
C GLN A 78 13.92 -9.03 -7.58
N ALA A 79 13.42 -8.54 -6.44
CA ALA A 79 13.81 -9.03 -5.12
C ALA A 79 13.42 -10.51 -4.93
N ALA A 80 12.21 -10.90 -5.30
CA ALA A 80 11.72 -12.27 -5.22
C ALA A 80 12.56 -13.23 -6.08
N THR A 81 12.96 -12.82 -7.30
CA THR A 81 13.87 -13.62 -8.15
C THR A 81 15.25 -13.82 -7.50
N ARG A 82 15.70 -12.89 -6.66
CA ARG A 82 16.95 -13.02 -5.89
C ARG A 82 16.80 -13.77 -4.57
N GLY A 83 15.64 -14.38 -4.31
CA GLY A 83 15.36 -15.13 -3.08
C GLY A 83 14.73 -14.30 -1.96
N ASN A 84 14.59 -12.98 -2.13
CA ASN A 84 14.04 -12.08 -1.11
C ASN A 84 12.50 -12.01 -1.20
N SER A 85 11.83 -13.17 -1.18
CA SER A 85 10.37 -13.24 -1.35
C SER A 85 9.60 -12.66 -0.16
N TYR A 86 10.15 -12.75 1.06
CA TYR A 86 9.56 -12.16 2.27
C TYR A 86 9.52 -10.63 2.19
N ALA A 87 10.67 -9.99 2.03
CA ALA A 87 10.78 -8.54 1.84
C ALA A 87 9.95 -8.04 0.64
N ALA A 88 9.94 -8.78 -0.47
CA ALA A 88 9.13 -8.45 -1.63
C ALA A 88 7.63 -8.42 -1.31
N TRP A 89 7.14 -9.41 -0.55
CA TRP A 89 5.74 -9.47 -0.17
C TRP A 89 5.38 -8.38 0.85
N GLU A 90 6.21 -8.16 1.88
CA GLU A 90 5.95 -7.11 2.86
C GLU A 90 5.88 -5.73 2.22
N ALA A 91 6.82 -5.40 1.32
CA ALA A 91 6.80 -4.11 0.63
C ALA A 91 5.50 -3.90 -0.18
N LEU A 92 4.96 -4.97 -0.81
CA LEU A 92 3.69 -4.88 -1.54
C LEU A 92 2.48 -4.87 -0.60
N ALA A 93 2.50 -5.65 0.48
CA ALA A 93 1.45 -5.67 1.49
C ALA A 93 1.35 -4.33 2.24
N GLU A 94 2.48 -3.68 2.52
CA GLU A 94 2.52 -2.34 3.10
C GLU A 94 2.05 -1.28 2.11
N LEU A 95 2.38 -1.42 0.83
CA LEU A 95 1.77 -0.56 -0.18
C LEU A 95 0.25 -0.78 -0.25
N ARG A 96 -0.22 -2.03 -0.14
CA ARG A 96 -1.64 -2.39 -0.16
C ARG A 96 -2.41 -1.90 1.07
N SER A 97 -1.74 -1.66 2.20
CA SER A 97 -2.37 -1.15 3.43
C SER A 97 -2.82 0.31 3.31
N GLN A 98 -2.21 1.06 2.38
CA GLN A 98 -2.58 2.44 2.06
C GLN A 98 -3.92 2.48 1.30
N GLN A 99 -4.83 3.36 1.75
CA GLN A 99 -6.21 3.43 1.27
C GLN A 99 -6.31 3.66 -0.25
N GLU A 100 -5.38 4.40 -0.83
CA GLU A 100 -5.36 4.69 -2.26
C GLU A 100 -4.92 3.51 -3.15
N PHE A 101 -4.37 2.43 -2.58
CA PHE A 101 -3.89 1.25 -3.32
C PHE A 101 -4.60 -0.05 -2.92
N SER A 102 -5.47 -0.03 -1.90
CA SER A 102 -6.10 -1.22 -1.32
C SER A 102 -6.96 -2.02 -2.30
N GLU A 103 -7.48 -1.38 -3.35
CA GLU A 103 -8.35 -2.00 -4.35
C GLU A 103 -7.65 -2.23 -5.71
N ASP A 104 -6.35 -1.96 -5.83
CA ASP A 104 -5.67 -2.10 -7.12
C ASP A 104 -5.58 -3.58 -7.54
N PRO A 105 -6.17 -4.01 -8.67
CA PRO A 105 -6.27 -5.43 -8.99
C PRO A 105 -4.90 -6.08 -9.26
N LYS A 106 -3.97 -5.34 -9.88
CA LYS A 106 -2.66 -5.87 -10.24
C LYS A 106 -1.77 -6.02 -9.01
N LEU A 107 -1.78 -5.06 -8.09
CA LEU A 107 -1.07 -5.17 -6.81
C LEU A 107 -1.50 -6.41 -6.03
N GLY A 108 -2.81 -6.71 -6.04
CA GLY A 108 -3.38 -7.85 -5.32
C GLY A 108 -2.93 -9.17 -5.91
N GLN A 109 -2.99 -9.26 -7.24
CA GLN A 109 -2.50 -10.42 -7.98
C GLN A 109 -1.00 -10.69 -7.71
N GLU A 110 -0.18 -9.65 -7.60
CA GLU A 110 1.25 -9.82 -7.29
C GLU A 110 1.49 -10.31 -5.86
N ILE A 111 0.75 -9.79 -4.89
CA ILE A 111 0.80 -10.26 -3.50
C ILE A 111 0.41 -11.75 -3.46
N GLU A 112 -0.71 -12.11 -4.09
CA GLU A 112 -1.18 -13.50 -4.18
C GLU A 112 -0.16 -14.43 -4.87
N THR A 113 0.57 -13.93 -5.86
CA THR A 113 1.62 -14.70 -6.55
C THR A 113 2.81 -15.01 -5.63
N LEU A 114 3.12 -14.12 -4.68
CA LEU A 114 4.21 -14.31 -3.72
C LEU A 114 3.80 -15.20 -2.55
N THR A 115 2.53 -15.12 -2.10
CA THR A 115 2.02 -15.79 -0.89
C THR A 115 2.37 -17.29 -0.78
N PRO A 116 2.22 -18.14 -1.83
CA PRO A 116 2.52 -19.57 -1.71
C PRO A 116 3.96 -19.88 -1.26
N LYS A 117 4.93 -19.02 -1.59
CA LYS A 117 6.35 -19.23 -1.24
C LYS A 117 6.65 -18.92 0.23
N ILE A 118 5.80 -18.11 0.86
CA ILE A 118 6.01 -17.56 2.20
C ILE A 118 4.80 -17.81 3.11
N SER A 119 3.95 -18.78 2.77
CA SER A 119 2.65 -19.00 3.41
C SER A 119 2.75 -19.15 4.92
N THR A 120 3.77 -19.86 5.41
CA THR A 120 3.96 -20.06 6.86
C THR A 120 4.23 -18.74 7.61
N PHE A 121 4.90 -17.78 6.96
CA PHE A 121 5.13 -16.45 7.51
C PHE A 121 3.85 -15.60 7.46
N VAL A 122 3.17 -15.57 6.32
CA VAL A 122 1.90 -14.83 6.16
C VAL A 122 0.84 -15.34 7.14
N ASP A 123 0.73 -16.65 7.32
CA ASP A 123 -0.17 -17.27 8.30
C ASP A 123 0.19 -16.87 9.73
N ALA A 124 1.49 -16.74 10.04
CA ALA A 124 1.92 -16.32 11.37
C ALA A 124 1.56 -14.86 11.66
N LEU A 125 1.78 -13.96 10.69
CA LEU A 125 1.37 -12.56 10.77
C LEU A 125 -0.16 -12.43 10.90
N GLN A 126 -0.93 -13.15 10.10
CA GLN A 126 -2.39 -13.08 10.15
C GLN A 126 -2.91 -13.53 11.51
N ARG A 127 -2.40 -14.66 12.05
CA ARG A 127 -2.78 -15.11 13.39
C ARG A 127 -2.40 -14.10 14.47
N ALA A 128 -1.25 -13.46 14.37
CA ALA A 128 -0.86 -12.43 15.31
C ALA A 128 -1.89 -11.28 15.35
N ARG A 129 -2.25 -10.76 14.16
CA ARG A 129 -3.28 -9.71 14.00
C ARG A 129 -4.65 -10.17 14.51
N ASP A 130 -5.08 -11.39 14.18
CA ASP A 130 -6.36 -11.93 14.65
C ASP A 130 -6.44 -11.99 16.19
N PHE A 131 -5.34 -12.33 16.87
CA PHE A 131 -5.29 -12.35 18.33
C PHE A 131 -5.26 -10.94 18.94
N GLU A 132 -4.53 -10.02 18.30
CA GLU A 132 -4.47 -8.60 18.67
C GLU A 132 -5.84 -7.92 18.56
N ASP A 133 -6.55 -8.13 17.45
CA ASP A 133 -7.87 -7.56 17.18
C ASP A 133 -9.00 -8.31 17.92
N SER A 134 -8.68 -9.41 18.61
CA SER A 134 -9.69 -10.22 19.29
C SER A 134 -10.31 -9.46 20.46
N ARG A 135 -11.65 -9.56 20.61
CA ARG A 135 -12.41 -8.94 21.72
C ARG A 135 -11.95 -9.35 23.13
N ARG A 136 -11.15 -10.42 23.25
CA ARG A 136 -10.63 -10.93 24.51
C ARG A 136 -9.22 -10.41 24.83
N ASP A 137 -8.68 -9.53 23.99
CA ASP A 137 -7.36 -8.94 24.12
C ASP A 137 -6.27 -9.98 24.42
N GLN A 138 -6.09 -10.90 23.47
CA GLN A 138 -5.16 -12.03 23.61
C GLN A 138 -3.71 -11.60 23.33
N THR A 139 -3.26 -10.55 24.02
CA THR A 139 -1.96 -9.90 23.80
C THR A 139 -0.80 -10.89 23.82
N GLY A 140 -0.76 -11.79 24.81
CA GLY A 140 0.31 -12.80 24.90
C GLY A 140 0.33 -13.79 23.72
N SER A 141 -0.85 -14.18 23.23
CA SER A 141 -0.95 -15.03 22.03
C SER A 141 -0.47 -14.28 20.79
N ALA A 142 -0.91 -13.02 20.62
CA ALA A 142 -0.51 -12.18 19.50
C ALA A 142 1.02 -11.97 19.48
N MET A 143 1.63 -11.63 20.62
CA MET A 143 3.09 -11.52 20.75
C MET A 143 3.82 -12.83 20.38
N ALA A 144 3.33 -13.99 20.84
CA ALA A 144 3.92 -15.27 20.50
C ALA A 144 3.87 -15.57 18.98
N TRP A 145 2.82 -15.14 18.29
CA TRP A 145 2.71 -15.27 16.84
C TRP A 145 3.60 -14.29 16.09
N TYR A 146 3.75 -13.05 16.56
CA TYR A 146 4.76 -12.12 16.00
C TYR A 146 6.19 -12.65 16.18
N LEU A 147 6.54 -13.19 17.34
CA LEU A 147 7.84 -13.85 17.56
C LEU A 147 8.04 -15.06 16.63
N LYS A 148 6.96 -15.81 16.33
CA LYS A 148 7.03 -16.89 15.35
C LYS A 148 7.26 -16.36 13.94
N ALA A 149 6.64 -15.25 13.55
CA ALA A 149 6.90 -14.59 12.26
C ALA A 149 8.37 -14.15 12.17
N LEU A 150 8.91 -13.49 13.22
CA LEU A 150 10.32 -13.10 13.32
C LEU A 150 11.27 -14.32 13.27
N LYS A 151 10.87 -15.46 13.84
CA LYS A 151 11.66 -16.69 13.71
C LYS A 151 11.75 -17.20 12.26
N ILE A 152 10.71 -16.97 11.44
CA ILE A 152 10.68 -17.38 10.03
C ILE A 152 11.43 -16.37 9.15
N TYR A 153 11.23 -15.08 9.41
CA TYR A 153 11.87 -13.97 8.72
C TYR A 153 12.28 -12.91 9.76
N PRO A 154 13.56 -12.93 10.21
CA PRO A 154 14.04 -12.04 11.27
C PRO A 154 14.03 -10.55 10.90
N ASP A 155 14.16 -10.22 9.61
CA ASP A 155 14.20 -8.84 9.12
C ASP A 155 12.80 -8.31 8.75
N SER A 156 11.76 -8.78 9.45
CA SER A 156 10.36 -8.43 9.20
C SER A 156 9.95 -7.18 9.96
N ASP A 157 9.81 -6.07 9.23
CA ASP A 157 9.32 -4.81 9.81
C ASP A 157 7.89 -4.99 10.36
N MET A 158 7.01 -5.70 9.62
CA MET A 158 5.62 -5.90 10.06
C MET A 158 5.50 -6.73 11.34
N ALA A 159 6.38 -7.70 11.55
CA ALA A 159 6.38 -8.53 12.74
C ALA A 159 7.02 -7.80 13.93
N GLU A 160 8.10 -7.05 13.71
CA GLU A 160 8.76 -6.26 14.74
C GLU A 160 7.85 -5.13 15.24
N GLU A 161 7.26 -4.34 14.35
CA GLU A 161 6.30 -3.29 14.72
C GLU A 161 5.09 -3.84 15.46
N GLY A 162 4.59 -4.99 15.01
CA GLY A 162 3.51 -5.71 15.68
C GLY A 162 3.85 -6.14 17.10
N PHE A 163 5.02 -6.75 17.26
CA PHE A 163 5.52 -7.15 18.57
C PHE A 163 5.74 -5.94 19.48
N GLN A 164 6.40 -4.90 19.00
CA GLN A 164 6.74 -3.71 19.78
C GLN A 164 5.47 -2.98 20.27
N ARG A 165 4.47 -2.82 19.39
CA ARG A 165 3.17 -2.23 19.77
C ARG A 165 2.49 -2.96 20.92
N LEU A 166 2.57 -4.29 20.95
CA LEU A 166 2.04 -5.09 22.04
C LEU A 166 2.92 -5.06 23.28
N LEU A 167 4.25 -4.98 23.11
CA LEU A 167 5.20 -4.83 24.20
C LEU A 167 4.94 -3.52 24.96
N ASP A 168 4.84 -2.41 24.24
CA ASP A 168 4.57 -1.08 24.82
C ASP A 168 3.22 -1.01 25.53
N LYS A 169 2.23 -1.76 25.02
CA LYS A 169 0.91 -1.90 25.66
C LYS A 169 0.98 -2.61 27.01
N VAL A 170 1.86 -3.60 27.16
CA VAL A 170 1.99 -4.42 28.38
C VAL A 170 3.00 -3.83 29.36
N LEU A 171 4.04 -3.16 28.86
CA LEU A 171 5.12 -2.55 29.62
C LEU A 171 5.32 -1.09 29.17
N PRO A 172 4.43 -0.16 29.56
CA PRO A 172 4.63 1.25 29.27
C PRO A 172 5.88 1.75 30.03
N ASP A 173 6.67 2.64 29.41
CA ASP A 173 7.96 3.17 29.92
C ASP A 173 7.94 3.69 31.38
N ASN A 174 6.76 3.96 31.94
CA ASN A 174 6.58 4.37 33.33
C ASN A 174 6.72 3.25 34.38
N ASP A 175 6.66 1.97 34.00
CA ASP A 175 6.77 0.86 34.97
C ASP A 175 8.22 0.42 35.24
N LEU A 176 9.20 0.99 34.52
CA LEU A 176 10.63 0.71 34.72
C LEU A 176 11.32 1.70 35.68
N LEU A 177 10.62 2.75 36.15
CA LEU A 177 11.13 3.76 37.11
C LEU A 177 10.23 3.92 38.37
N SER A 178 10.30 2.88 39.22
CA SER A 178 10.30 2.88 40.72
C SER A 178 9.07 3.34 41.56
N PRO A 179 8.67 2.52 42.57
CA PRO A 179 8.20 2.99 43.87
C PRO A 179 9.27 2.96 44.99
N SER A 180 10.54 2.65 44.71
CA SER A 180 11.62 2.73 45.72
C SER A 180 12.20 4.15 45.92
N ALA A 181 11.62 5.18 45.32
CA ALA A 181 12.01 6.59 45.54
C ALA A 181 11.02 7.36 46.44
N GLN A 182 10.03 6.70 47.06
CA GLN A 182 9.08 7.35 47.98
C GLN A 182 9.33 7.08 49.48
N SER A 183 10.38 6.34 49.84
CA SER A 183 10.67 5.97 51.24
C SER A 183 11.89 6.66 51.88
N GLU A 184 12.46 7.70 51.26
CA GLU A 184 13.57 8.48 51.87
C GLU A 184 13.20 9.93 52.22
N ALA A 185 11.91 10.32 52.14
CA ALA A 185 11.45 11.64 52.59
C ALA A 185 10.77 11.59 53.98
N VAL A 186 10.96 10.52 54.75
CA VAL A 186 10.55 10.46 56.16
C VAL A 186 11.66 9.79 56.98
N ASN A 187 12.70 10.55 57.28
CA ASN A 187 13.42 10.55 58.56
C ASN A 187 14.40 11.72 58.63
#